data_AF-A0A9E4KGT3-F1
#
_entry.id   AF-A0A9E4KGT3-F1
#
_cell.length_a   1.000
_cell.length_b   1.000
_cell.length_c   1.000
_cell.angle_alpha   90.00
_cell.angle_beta   90.00
_cell.angle_gamma   90.00
#
_symmetry.space_group_name_H-M   'P 1'
#
loop_
_entity.id
_entity.type
_entity.pdbx_description
1 polymer ?
#
loop_
_entity_poly.entity_id
_entity_poly.type
_entity_poly.pdbx_seq_one_letter_code
_entity_poly.pdbx_strand_id
1 'polypeptide(L)'
;MEELIQQYTEHAKNGFYSVHLSEISSKGNQAFTTSDILNDKGVLLARKGINIDRDVRQQLIKHKLLKPLDSHIGLEHQADTQTLITEFRRLLEKYPDLNRVNEALQYGPEFEKLLQLERLHPLLTQKLTVLEAQMHSEFEKSIFSAWLSSMIAREMGLSMDERRDILVAALMHDIGLLHLDPDIVCSNRKLSAQEWSTVRAHVIVGKIIADSVPGIYPEVSRAVIEHHEDCFGAGYPFALNEEQLGNPGKIINMTDSIHSIRVKSFRNSQRTLGDIKPYLQLNPTTNGYEVYRATMSIIKKSGLQPVRLRADDCPKDYAKNLGKQIDILREAKQALDDIHENLLELKERIDQQDAKQLSAIAAVTCRIRSTLDESGLLSSEIAAWLCKERELSGVDEQVLGEFNEIELLIKELTWQIRNTVRMFHSYNDSDATRDAMMLEHIEASIESIQEIFDRLG
;
A
#
# COMPACT_ATOMS: atom_id res chain seq x y z
N MET A 1 -12.39 -16.42 10.21
CA MET A 1 -11.16 -16.64 9.40
C MET A 1 -11.44 -17.60 8.27
N GLU A 2 -11.92 -18.82 8.54
CA GLU A 2 -12.28 -19.79 7.49
C GLU A 2 -13.37 -19.28 6.53
N GLU A 3 -14.41 -18.61 7.02
CA GLU A 3 -15.46 -18.01 6.16
C GLU A 3 -14.93 -16.89 5.26
N LEU A 4 -14.11 -15.97 5.80
CA LEU A 4 -13.43 -14.92 5.02
C LEU A 4 -12.49 -15.55 3.98
N ILE A 5 -11.66 -16.52 4.38
CA ILE A 5 -10.80 -17.27 3.47
C ILE A 5 -11.65 -17.94 2.39
N GLN A 6 -12.78 -18.56 2.72
CA GLN A 6 -13.64 -19.25 1.77
C GLN A 6 -14.30 -18.28 0.78
N GLN A 7 -14.82 -17.14 1.26
CA GLN A 7 -15.39 -16.07 0.44
C GLN A 7 -14.35 -15.48 -0.54
N TYR A 8 -13.13 -15.20 -0.06
CA TYR A 8 -12.06 -14.65 -0.88
C TYR A 8 -11.42 -15.69 -1.81
N THR A 9 -11.33 -16.95 -1.37
CA THR A 9 -10.88 -18.06 -2.21
C THR A 9 -11.89 -18.32 -3.33
N GLU A 10 -13.19 -18.13 -3.10
CA GLU A 10 -14.22 -18.24 -4.14
C GLU A 10 -14.09 -17.19 -5.26
N HIS A 11 -13.64 -15.98 -4.94
CA HIS A 11 -13.34 -14.96 -5.96
C HIS A 11 -12.05 -15.28 -6.73
N ALA A 12 -11.03 -15.82 -6.05
CA ALA A 12 -9.80 -16.30 -6.68
C ALA A 12 -10.00 -17.58 -7.54
N LYS A 13 -11.08 -18.35 -7.31
CA LYS A 13 -11.45 -19.52 -8.13
C LYS A 13 -11.80 -19.18 -9.59
N ASN A 14 -11.98 -17.90 -9.93
CA ASN A 14 -12.29 -17.47 -11.30
C ASN A 14 -11.14 -17.70 -12.31
N GLY A 15 -10.01 -18.23 -11.85
CA GLY A 15 -8.95 -18.71 -12.74
C GLY A 15 -8.20 -17.57 -13.43
N PHE A 16 -8.18 -16.36 -12.86
CA PHE A 16 -7.45 -15.23 -13.43
C PHE A 16 -5.95 -15.50 -13.57
N TYR A 17 -5.37 -16.30 -12.66
CA TYR A 17 -4.00 -16.74 -12.84
C TYR A 17 -3.78 -17.52 -14.16
N SER A 18 -4.77 -18.32 -14.59
CA SER A 18 -4.70 -19.02 -15.88
C SER A 18 -4.78 -18.07 -17.09
N VAL A 19 -5.37 -16.88 -16.94
CA VAL A 19 -5.34 -15.81 -17.95
C VAL A 19 -3.89 -15.37 -18.16
N HIS A 20 -3.21 -14.98 -17.07
CA HIS A 20 -1.81 -14.56 -17.11
C HIS A 20 -0.88 -15.63 -17.70
N LEU A 21 -1.12 -16.91 -17.40
CA LEU A 21 -0.35 -18.04 -17.95
C LEU A 21 -0.60 -18.25 -19.46
N SER A 22 -1.83 -18.01 -19.94
CA SER A 22 -2.11 -18.05 -21.38
C SER A 22 -1.51 -16.85 -22.12
N GLU A 23 -1.51 -15.68 -21.50
CA GLU A 23 -0.95 -14.44 -22.05
C GLU A 23 0.58 -14.46 -22.11
N ILE A 24 1.24 -14.97 -21.07
CA ILE A 24 2.71 -15.09 -21.05
C ILE A 24 3.22 -16.02 -22.16
N SER A 25 2.51 -17.13 -22.38
CA SER A 25 2.78 -18.06 -23.48
C SER A 25 2.64 -17.39 -24.84
N SER A 26 1.62 -16.54 -25.00
CA SER A 26 1.39 -15.77 -26.23
C SER A 26 2.47 -14.70 -26.48
N LYS A 27 3.16 -14.25 -25.43
CA LYS A 27 4.29 -13.29 -25.48
C LYS A 27 5.67 -13.97 -25.62
N GLY A 28 5.71 -15.30 -25.78
CA GLY A 28 6.93 -16.05 -26.10
C GLY A 28 7.65 -16.70 -24.92
N ASN A 29 7.14 -16.60 -23.68
CA ASN A 29 7.63 -17.39 -22.55
C ASN A 29 6.59 -18.47 -22.22
N GLN A 30 6.82 -19.70 -22.68
CA GLN A 30 5.83 -20.76 -22.63
C GLN A 30 5.54 -21.22 -21.20
N ALA A 31 4.27 -21.15 -20.80
CA ALA A 31 3.76 -21.83 -19.63
C ALA A 31 3.30 -23.24 -20.00
N PHE A 32 3.78 -24.25 -19.27
CA PHE A 32 3.48 -25.65 -19.54
C PHE A 32 3.14 -26.43 -18.28
N THR A 33 2.48 -27.57 -18.43
CA THR A 33 2.16 -28.46 -17.32
C THR A 33 3.37 -29.31 -16.90
N THR A 34 3.76 -29.26 -15.63
CA THR A 34 4.86 -30.08 -15.07
C THR A 34 4.41 -31.48 -14.65
N SER A 35 3.09 -31.67 -14.54
CA SER A 35 2.43 -32.93 -14.20
C SER A 35 1.02 -32.97 -14.80
N ASP A 36 0.39 -34.14 -14.77
CA ASP A 36 -1.01 -34.27 -15.19
C ASP A 36 -1.92 -33.44 -14.25
N ILE A 37 -2.86 -32.70 -14.84
CA ILE A 37 -3.87 -31.94 -14.11
C ILE A 37 -5.17 -32.73 -14.13
N LEU A 38 -5.69 -33.03 -12.94
CA LEU A 38 -6.94 -33.76 -12.76
C LEU A 38 -7.97 -32.87 -12.06
N ASN A 39 -9.25 -33.09 -12.33
CA ASN A 39 -10.32 -32.52 -11.52
C ASN A 39 -10.49 -33.27 -10.18
N ASP A 40 -11.31 -32.73 -9.30
CA ASP A 40 -11.66 -33.31 -7.99
C ASP A 40 -12.31 -34.71 -8.05
N LYS A 41 -12.77 -35.13 -9.23
CA LYS A 41 -13.30 -36.47 -9.51
C LYS A 41 -12.27 -37.43 -10.15
N GLY A 42 -11.01 -37.00 -10.29
CA GLY A 42 -9.93 -37.80 -10.88
C GLY A 42 -9.96 -37.89 -12.41
N VAL A 43 -10.73 -37.04 -13.09
CA VAL A 43 -10.72 -36.97 -14.57
C VAL A 43 -9.54 -36.11 -15.03
N LEU A 44 -8.75 -36.64 -15.96
CA LEU A 44 -7.64 -35.93 -16.59
C LEU A 44 -8.15 -34.76 -17.44
N LEU A 45 -7.70 -33.55 -17.13
CA LEU A 45 -8.00 -32.33 -17.88
C LEU A 45 -6.85 -31.93 -18.81
N ALA A 46 -5.62 -32.05 -18.34
CA ALA A 46 -4.42 -31.70 -19.11
C ALA A 46 -3.30 -32.71 -18.81
N ARG A 47 -2.62 -33.20 -19.86
CA ARG A 47 -1.43 -34.06 -19.70
C ARG A 47 -0.22 -33.23 -19.33
N LYS A 48 0.75 -33.85 -18.65
CA LYS A 48 2.09 -33.31 -18.46
C LYS A 48 2.74 -32.92 -19.80
N GLY A 49 3.41 -31.77 -19.81
CA GLY A 49 4.19 -31.25 -20.94
C GLY A 49 3.39 -30.48 -21.99
N ILE A 50 2.11 -30.20 -21.76
CA ILE A 50 1.31 -29.40 -22.70
C ILE A 50 1.38 -27.92 -22.32
N ASN A 51 1.32 -27.05 -23.33
CA ASN A 51 1.30 -25.61 -23.14
C ASN A 51 -0.08 -25.15 -22.63
N ILE A 52 -0.08 -24.15 -21.75
CA ILE A 52 -1.30 -23.51 -21.25
C ILE A 52 -1.71 -22.44 -22.26
N ASP A 53 -2.41 -22.87 -23.30
CA ASP A 53 -3.03 -21.97 -24.26
C ASP A 53 -4.48 -21.62 -23.87
N ARG A 54 -5.17 -20.89 -24.76
CA ARG A 54 -6.56 -20.46 -24.55
C ARG A 54 -7.53 -21.64 -24.39
N ASP A 55 -7.29 -22.76 -25.08
CA ASP A 55 -8.20 -23.91 -25.10
C ASP A 55 -8.01 -24.77 -23.85
N VAL A 56 -6.75 -25.04 -23.47
CA VAL A 56 -6.42 -25.68 -22.19
C VAL A 56 -6.95 -24.86 -21.04
N ARG A 57 -6.77 -23.53 -21.05
CA ARG A 57 -7.37 -22.63 -20.06
C ARG A 57 -8.88 -22.80 -19.97
N GLN A 58 -9.60 -22.74 -21.10
CA GLN A 58 -11.06 -22.89 -21.10
C GLN A 58 -11.53 -24.23 -20.54
N GLN A 59 -10.73 -25.28 -20.69
CA GLN A 59 -11.00 -26.57 -20.07
C GLN A 59 -10.78 -26.52 -18.55
N LEU A 60 -9.68 -25.93 -18.08
CA LEU A 60 -9.33 -25.87 -16.66
C LEU A 60 -10.35 -25.08 -15.83
N ILE A 61 -10.78 -23.91 -16.30
CA ILE A 61 -11.70 -23.03 -15.53
C ILE A 61 -13.10 -23.63 -15.31
N LYS A 62 -13.49 -24.63 -16.09
CA LYS A 62 -14.80 -25.30 -15.97
C LYS A 62 -14.84 -26.33 -14.84
N HIS A 63 -13.70 -26.64 -14.22
CA HIS A 63 -13.59 -27.74 -13.28
C HIS A 63 -12.84 -27.32 -12.02
N LYS A 64 -13.29 -27.83 -10.87
CA LYS A 64 -12.52 -27.78 -9.64
C LYS A 64 -11.34 -28.74 -9.75
N LEU A 65 -10.12 -28.22 -9.60
CA LEU A 65 -8.89 -29.02 -9.72
C LEU A 65 -8.63 -29.83 -8.45
N LEU A 66 -8.01 -31.01 -8.58
CA LEU A 66 -7.63 -31.86 -7.47
C LEU A 66 -6.53 -31.22 -6.59
N LYS A 67 -5.59 -30.53 -7.23
CA LYS A 67 -4.56 -29.70 -6.58
C LYS A 67 -4.60 -28.29 -7.19
N PRO A 68 -4.11 -27.26 -6.48
CA PRO A 68 -4.03 -25.91 -7.02
C PRO A 68 -3.27 -25.86 -8.34
N LEU A 69 -3.75 -25.06 -9.30
CA LEU A 69 -3.17 -24.95 -10.64
C LEU A 69 -1.67 -24.70 -10.56
N ASP A 70 -1.26 -23.79 -9.68
CA ASP A 70 0.11 -23.35 -9.42
C ASP A 70 1.09 -24.51 -9.23
N SER A 71 0.65 -25.60 -8.58
CA SER A 71 1.48 -26.78 -8.33
C SER A 71 1.79 -27.62 -9.58
N HIS A 72 1.14 -27.31 -10.70
CA HIS A 72 1.24 -28.02 -11.96
C HIS A 72 1.92 -27.21 -13.06
N ILE A 73 2.40 -26.00 -12.80
CA ILE A 73 2.88 -25.10 -13.86
C ILE A 73 4.39 -24.96 -13.81
N GLY A 74 4.99 -24.98 -15.00
CA GLY A 74 6.36 -24.59 -15.27
C GLY A 74 6.37 -23.45 -16.28
N LEU A 75 7.43 -22.65 -16.23
CA LEU A 75 7.72 -21.60 -17.20
C LEU A 75 9.05 -21.92 -17.86
N GLU A 76 9.13 -21.73 -19.18
CA GLU A 76 10.35 -21.93 -19.98
C GLU A 76 11.48 -20.99 -19.53
N HIS A 77 11.14 -19.72 -19.29
CA HIS A 77 12.02 -18.73 -18.71
C HIS A 77 11.48 -18.31 -17.35
N GLN A 78 12.36 -18.28 -16.35
CA GLN A 78 12.02 -17.96 -14.97
C GLN A 78 12.91 -16.84 -14.47
N ALA A 79 12.31 -15.91 -13.71
CA ALA A 79 13.03 -14.88 -13.00
C ALA A 79 14.03 -15.53 -12.03
N ASP A 80 15.27 -15.11 -12.10
CA ASP A 80 16.32 -15.57 -11.19
C ASP A 80 16.91 -14.39 -10.42
N THR A 81 17.95 -14.66 -9.63
CA THR A 81 18.68 -13.61 -8.92
C THR A 81 19.19 -12.52 -9.87
N GLN A 82 19.60 -12.87 -11.08
CA GLN A 82 20.11 -11.91 -12.05
C GLN A 82 18.97 -11.03 -12.60
N THR A 83 17.77 -11.58 -12.80
CA THR A 83 16.56 -10.79 -13.10
C THR A 83 16.32 -9.76 -12.02
N LEU A 84 16.26 -10.18 -10.74
CA LEU A 84 16.00 -9.26 -9.61
C LEU A 84 17.07 -8.16 -9.49
N ILE A 85 18.34 -8.51 -9.65
CA ILE A 85 19.44 -7.53 -9.63
C ILE A 85 19.35 -6.56 -10.80
N THR A 86 18.99 -7.04 -12.00
CA THR A 86 18.85 -6.20 -13.19
C THR A 86 17.73 -5.18 -12.98
N GLU A 87 16.61 -5.61 -12.43
CA GLU A 87 15.45 -4.75 -12.14
C GLU A 87 15.73 -3.76 -11.01
N PHE A 88 16.46 -4.19 -9.98
CA PHE A 88 16.96 -3.28 -8.96
C PHE A 88 17.84 -2.18 -9.56
N ARG A 89 18.77 -2.52 -10.46
CA ARG A 89 19.61 -1.52 -11.13
C ARG A 89 18.78 -0.58 -12.02
N ARG A 90 17.82 -1.11 -12.78
CA ARG A 90 16.87 -0.31 -13.56
C ARG A 90 16.08 0.65 -12.67
N LEU A 91 15.63 0.22 -11.49
CA LEU A 91 14.94 1.06 -10.52
C LEU A 91 15.81 2.25 -10.10
N LEU A 92 17.08 2.02 -9.77
CA LEU A 92 18.01 3.09 -9.38
C LEU A 92 18.34 4.04 -10.55
N GLU A 93 18.47 3.52 -11.76
CA GLU A 93 18.68 4.34 -12.97
C GLU A 93 17.45 5.21 -13.28
N LYS A 94 16.25 4.65 -13.12
CA LYS A 94 14.98 5.33 -13.36
C LYS A 94 14.70 6.42 -12.33
N TYR A 95 15.11 6.23 -11.07
CA TYR A 95 14.86 7.18 -9.98
C TYR A 95 16.18 7.62 -9.31
N PRO A 96 16.80 8.74 -9.78
CA PRO A 96 18.09 9.20 -9.29
C PRO A 96 18.15 9.47 -7.79
N ASP A 97 17.03 9.84 -7.17
CA ASP A 97 16.95 10.08 -5.74
C ASP A 97 17.01 8.77 -4.93
N LEU A 98 16.47 7.66 -5.45
CA LEU A 98 16.66 6.34 -4.86
C LEU A 98 18.12 5.88 -4.98
N ASN A 99 18.75 6.13 -6.14
CA ASN A 99 20.18 5.87 -6.30
C ASN A 99 21.01 6.68 -5.31
N ARG A 100 20.66 7.94 -5.06
CA ARG A 100 21.33 8.78 -4.07
C ARG A 100 21.26 8.18 -2.66
N VAL A 101 20.11 7.65 -2.25
CA VAL A 101 19.95 6.93 -0.97
C VAL A 101 20.84 5.70 -0.95
N ASN A 102 20.80 4.90 -2.01
CA ASN A 102 21.59 3.68 -2.12
C ASN A 102 23.10 3.94 -2.01
N GLU A 103 23.61 4.96 -2.69
CA GLU A 103 25.03 5.37 -2.66
C GLU A 103 25.44 5.90 -1.30
N ALA A 104 24.65 6.80 -0.72
CA ALA A 104 24.98 7.44 0.55
C ALA A 104 25.05 6.43 1.71
N LEU A 105 24.22 5.38 1.69
CA LEU A 105 24.24 4.30 2.67
C LEU A 105 25.11 3.09 2.25
N GLN A 106 25.72 3.17 1.07
CA GLN A 106 26.53 2.10 0.46
C GLN A 106 25.83 0.74 0.43
N TYR A 107 24.50 0.73 0.19
CA TYR A 107 23.68 -0.46 0.42
C TYR A 107 23.63 -1.43 -0.77
N GLY A 108 23.94 -0.97 -1.98
CA GLY A 108 23.85 -1.78 -3.21
C GLY A 108 24.49 -3.16 -3.10
N PRO A 109 25.79 -3.28 -2.74
CA PRO A 109 26.45 -4.59 -2.62
C PRO A 109 25.83 -5.51 -1.57
N GLU A 110 25.33 -4.93 -0.48
CA GLU A 110 24.67 -5.69 0.60
C GLU A 110 23.28 -6.18 0.16
N PHE A 111 22.52 -5.36 -0.56
CA PHE A 111 21.24 -5.75 -1.13
C PHE A 111 21.41 -6.82 -2.23
N GLU A 112 22.38 -6.68 -3.12
CA GLU A 112 22.70 -7.72 -4.11
C GLU A 112 23.09 -9.05 -3.44
N LYS A 113 23.82 -9.01 -2.32
CA LYS A 113 24.12 -10.20 -1.51
C LYS A 113 22.87 -10.80 -0.86
N LEU A 114 21.91 -9.99 -0.43
CA LEU A 114 20.62 -10.48 0.07
C LEU A 114 19.80 -11.15 -1.03
N LEU A 115 19.86 -10.64 -2.27
CA LEU A 115 19.20 -11.22 -3.45
C LEU A 115 19.82 -12.54 -3.92
N GLN A 116 21.07 -12.84 -3.53
CA GLN A 116 21.72 -14.15 -3.70
C GLN A 116 21.11 -15.18 -2.75
N LEU A 117 19.81 -15.41 -2.90
CA LEU A 117 19.06 -16.43 -2.19
C LEU A 117 19.54 -17.79 -2.72
N GLU A 118 20.00 -18.66 -1.82
CA GLU A 118 20.62 -19.95 -2.16
C GLU A 118 19.74 -20.81 -3.09
N ARG A 119 18.41 -20.63 -3.02
CA ARG A 119 17.48 -20.84 -4.14
C ARG A 119 16.10 -20.27 -3.76
N LEU A 120 15.54 -19.37 -4.56
CA LEU A 120 14.10 -19.08 -4.45
C LEU A 120 13.31 -20.37 -4.71
N HIS A 121 12.29 -20.64 -3.91
CA HIS A 121 11.44 -21.81 -4.15
C HIS A 121 10.79 -21.70 -5.55
N PRO A 122 10.69 -22.78 -6.35
CA PRO A 122 10.16 -22.72 -7.71
C PRO A 122 8.80 -22.03 -7.84
N LEU A 123 7.91 -22.20 -6.86
CA LEU A 123 6.61 -21.51 -6.85
C LEU A 123 6.75 -19.99 -6.71
N LEU A 124 7.67 -19.53 -5.88
CA LEU A 124 7.93 -18.10 -5.71
C LEU A 124 8.55 -17.50 -6.98
N THR A 125 9.57 -18.18 -7.52
CA THR A 125 10.17 -17.82 -8.80
C THR A 125 9.12 -17.74 -9.91
N GLN A 126 8.24 -18.74 -10.01
CA GLN A 126 7.15 -18.76 -10.98
C GLN A 126 6.24 -17.53 -10.81
N LYS A 127 5.82 -17.20 -9.58
CA LYS A 127 4.96 -16.05 -9.32
C LYS A 127 5.61 -14.72 -9.68
N LEU A 128 6.86 -14.53 -9.29
CA LEU A 128 7.62 -13.33 -9.65
C LEU A 128 7.80 -13.20 -11.16
N THR A 129 8.03 -14.31 -11.87
CA THR A 129 8.12 -14.32 -13.34
C THR A 129 6.82 -13.88 -14.00
N VAL A 130 5.66 -14.36 -13.50
CA VAL A 130 4.36 -13.95 -14.05
C VAL A 130 4.06 -12.50 -13.70
N LEU A 131 4.39 -12.06 -12.48
CA LEU A 131 4.24 -10.67 -12.04
C LEU A 131 5.06 -9.72 -12.91
N GLU A 132 6.33 -10.04 -13.16
CA GLU A 132 7.22 -9.29 -14.05
C GLU A 132 6.60 -9.14 -15.46
N ALA A 133 6.12 -10.23 -16.05
CA ALA A 133 5.67 -10.26 -17.43
C ALA A 133 4.28 -9.64 -17.67
N GLN A 134 3.39 -9.69 -16.67
CA GLN A 134 1.99 -9.25 -16.82
C GLN A 134 1.65 -7.99 -16.02
N MET A 135 2.36 -7.73 -14.93
CA MET A 135 2.09 -6.63 -14.00
C MET A 135 3.39 -5.91 -13.60
N HIS A 136 4.12 -5.40 -14.60
CA HIS A 136 5.45 -4.84 -14.41
C HIS A 136 5.52 -3.72 -13.34
N SER A 137 4.47 -2.90 -13.19
CA SER A 137 4.40 -1.88 -12.13
C SER A 137 4.42 -2.49 -10.72
N GLU A 138 3.70 -3.58 -10.51
CA GLU A 138 3.65 -4.28 -9.23
C GLU A 138 4.96 -5.04 -8.96
N PHE A 139 5.60 -5.54 -10.02
CA PHE A 139 6.93 -6.13 -9.89
C PHE A 139 7.99 -5.08 -9.52
N GLU A 140 8.00 -3.91 -10.16
CA GLU A 140 8.87 -2.77 -9.78
C GLU A 140 8.63 -2.36 -8.32
N LYS A 141 7.36 -2.33 -7.89
CA LYS A 141 6.97 -2.10 -6.49
C LYS A 141 7.53 -3.16 -5.55
N SER A 142 7.44 -4.45 -5.88
CA SER A 142 8.03 -5.53 -5.08
C SER A 142 9.54 -5.35 -4.89
N ILE A 143 10.27 -4.96 -5.93
CA ILE A 143 11.72 -4.67 -5.84
C ILE A 143 11.98 -3.44 -4.95
N PHE A 144 11.22 -2.36 -5.14
CA PHE A 144 11.31 -1.16 -4.30
C PHE A 144 11.07 -1.49 -2.81
N SER A 145 9.98 -2.19 -2.50
CA SER A 145 9.62 -2.58 -1.14
C SER A 145 10.67 -3.50 -0.54
N ALA A 146 11.21 -4.46 -1.29
CA ALA A 146 12.29 -5.34 -0.82
C ALA A 146 13.58 -4.56 -0.49
N TRP A 147 13.98 -3.62 -1.35
CA TRP A 147 15.15 -2.77 -1.14
C TRP A 147 15.00 -1.89 0.10
N LEU A 148 13.90 -1.14 0.20
CA LEU A 148 13.69 -0.22 1.32
C LEU A 148 13.41 -0.96 2.63
N SER A 149 12.64 -2.05 2.60
CA SER A 149 12.30 -2.82 3.81
C SER A 149 13.53 -3.46 4.43
N SER A 150 14.40 -4.04 3.62
CA SER A 150 15.65 -4.64 4.11
C SER A 150 16.61 -3.57 4.67
N MET A 151 16.60 -2.36 4.09
CA MET A 151 17.38 -1.22 4.60
C MET A 151 16.84 -0.70 5.93
N ILE A 152 15.52 -0.59 6.08
CA ILE A 152 14.85 -0.25 7.35
C ILE A 152 15.18 -1.31 8.41
N ALA A 153 15.06 -2.59 8.07
CA ALA A 153 15.41 -3.69 8.95
C ALA A 153 16.88 -3.63 9.42
N ARG A 154 17.82 -3.29 8.52
CA ARG A 154 19.22 -3.06 8.86
C ARG A 154 19.37 -1.89 9.84
N GLU A 155 18.69 -0.77 9.60
CA GLU A 155 18.76 0.40 10.48
C GLU A 155 18.16 0.12 11.87
N MET A 156 17.17 -0.78 11.95
CA MET A 156 16.61 -1.30 13.20
C MET A 156 17.51 -2.34 13.91
N GLY A 157 18.63 -2.73 13.31
CA GLY A 157 19.57 -3.70 13.88
C GLY A 157 19.15 -5.16 13.73
N LEU A 158 18.23 -5.48 12.82
CA LEU A 158 17.81 -6.86 12.56
C LEU A 158 18.92 -7.67 11.90
N SER A 159 18.94 -8.96 12.19
CA SER A 159 19.93 -9.91 11.68
C SER A 159 19.81 -10.11 10.17
N MET A 160 20.86 -10.69 9.57
CA MET A 160 20.86 -11.03 8.14
C MET A 160 19.71 -11.96 7.75
N ASP A 161 19.33 -12.90 8.62
CA ASP A 161 18.28 -13.87 8.33
C ASP A 161 16.89 -13.21 8.44
N GLU A 162 16.63 -12.42 9.49
CA GLU A 162 15.39 -11.63 9.59
C GLU A 162 15.21 -10.69 8.38
N ARG A 163 16.30 -10.06 7.93
CA ARG A 163 16.29 -9.21 6.73
C ARG A 163 16.01 -10.00 5.44
N ARG A 164 16.48 -11.24 5.34
CA ARG A 164 16.17 -12.12 4.20
C ARG A 164 14.71 -12.49 4.20
N ASP A 165 14.14 -12.80 5.36
CA ASP A 165 12.71 -13.10 5.49
C ASP A 165 11.85 -11.90 5.10
N ILE A 166 12.21 -10.69 5.58
CA ILE A 166 11.56 -9.43 5.20
C ILE A 166 11.70 -9.17 3.71
N LEU A 167 12.87 -9.42 3.11
CA LEU A 167 13.08 -9.29 1.67
C LEU A 167 12.15 -10.21 0.89
N VAL A 168 12.05 -11.50 1.28
CA VAL A 168 11.18 -12.46 0.62
C VAL A 168 9.71 -12.06 0.78
N ALA A 169 9.29 -11.65 1.97
CA ALA A 169 7.95 -11.15 2.24
C ALA A 169 7.62 -9.92 1.38
N ALA A 170 8.54 -8.97 1.27
CA ALA A 170 8.36 -7.77 0.46
C ALA A 170 8.34 -8.08 -1.05
N LEU A 171 9.04 -9.10 -1.53
CA LEU A 171 8.88 -9.58 -2.90
C LEU A 171 7.52 -10.24 -3.13
N MET A 172 6.93 -10.82 -2.08
CA MET A 172 5.70 -11.61 -2.13
C MET A 172 4.42 -10.85 -1.82
N HIS A 173 4.49 -9.67 -1.20
CA HIS A 173 3.32 -9.04 -0.56
C HIS A 173 2.10 -8.92 -1.48
N ASP A 174 2.32 -8.60 -2.76
CA ASP A 174 1.27 -8.40 -3.76
C ASP A 174 1.05 -9.55 -4.75
N ILE A 175 1.69 -10.72 -4.58
CA ILE A 175 1.53 -11.84 -5.53
C ILE A 175 0.09 -12.38 -5.59
N GLY A 176 -0.73 -12.07 -4.58
CA GLY A 176 -2.15 -12.38 -4.57
C GLY A 176 -2.95 -11.66 -5.67
N LEU A 177 -2.46 -10.52 -6.17
CA LEU A 177 -3.11 -9.76 -7.25
C LEU A 177 -3.23 -10.58 -8.54
N LEU A 178 -2.29 -11.50 -8.79
CA LEU A 178 -2.28 -12.39 -9.95
C LEU A 178 -3.48 -13.35 -10.04
N HIS A 179 -4.28 -13.43 -8.97
CA HIS A 179 -5.47 -14.28 -8.91
C HIS A 179 -6.77 -13.47 -8.89
N LEU A 180 -6.69 -12.15 -9.03
CA LEU A 180 -7.83 -11.26 -9.07
C LEU A 180 -8.10 -10.80 -10.50
N ASP A 181 -9.28 -10.21 -10.71
CA ASP A 181 -9.71 -9.73 -12.02
C ASP A 181 -8.81 -8.57 -12.52
N PRO A 182 -8.08 -8.72 -13.63
CA PRO A 182 -7.25 -7.67 -14.19
C PRO A 182 -8.03 -6.39 -14.53
N ASP A 183 -9.31 -6.49 -14.90
CA ASP A 183 -10.14 -5.32 -15.24
C ASP A 183 -10.45 -4.47 -13.99
N ILE A 184 -10.40 -5.09 -12.81
CA ILE A 184 -10.54 -4.42 -11.51
C ILE A 184 -9.18 -3.94 -11.00
N VAL A 185 -8.16 -4.82 -11.01
CA VAL A 185 -6.83 -4.52 -10.44
C VAL A 185 -6.10 -3.43 -11.23
N CYS A 186 -6.17 -3.47 -12.56
CA CYS A 186 -5.49 -2.52 -13.43
C CYS A 186 -6.36 -1.31 -13.80
N SER A 187 -7.49 -1.10 -13.09
CA SER A 187 -8.46 -0.08 -13.43
C SER A 187 -7.99 1.34 -13.07
N ASN A 188 -8.10 2.27 -14.01
CA ASN A 188 -7.83 3.70 -13.77
C ASN A 188 -9.07 4.49 -13.30
N ARG A 189 -10.22 3.84 -13.10
CA ARG A 189 -11.46 4.46 -12.64
C ARG A 189 -11.63 4.32 -11.13
N LYS A 190 -12.62 5.04 -10.58
CA LYS A 190 -13.10 4.78 -9.21
C LYS A 190 -13.71 3.37 -9.16
N LEU A 191 -13.24 2.57 -8.21
CA LEU A 191 -13.79 1.24 -7.91
C LEU A 191 -14.99 1.37 -6.97
N SER A 192 -15.97 0.49 -7.14
CA SER A 192 -17.08 0.32 -6.19
C SER A 192 -16.60 -0.29 -4.87
N ALA A 193 -17.42 -0.20 -3.82
CA ALA A 193 -17.10 -0.84 -2.53
C ALA A 193 -16.88 -2.37 -2.67
N GLN A 194 -17.67 -3.02 -3.53
CA GLN A 194 -17.54 -4.46 -3.82
C GLN A 194 -16.24 -4.77 -4.55
N GLU A 195 -15.87 -3.98 -5.56
CA GLU A 195 -14.62 -4.12 -6.30
C GLU A 195 -13.40 -3.90 -5.39
N TRP A 196 -13.46 -2.90 -4.52
CA TRP A 196 -12.45 -2.69 -3.48
C TRP A 196 -12.33 -3.89 -2.54
N SER A 197 -13.44 -4.50 -2.15
CA SER A 197 -13.43 -5.72 -1.34
C SER A 197 -12.69 -6.85 -2.06
N THR A 198 -12.93 -7.02 -3.37
CA THR A 198 -12.19 -7.99 -4.20
C THR A 198 -10.70 -7.69 -4.23
N VAL A 199 -10.29 -6.42 -4.39
CA VAL A 199 -8.86 -6.05 -4.36
C VAL A 199 -8.22 -6.38 -3.00
N ARG A 200 -8.90 -6.09 -1.88
CA ARG A 200 -8.40 -6.40 -0.52
C ARG A 200 -8.14 -7.90 -0.31
N ALA A 201 -8.78 -8.78 -1.07
CA ALA A 201 -8.56 -10.21 -1.03
C ALA A 201 -7.11 -10.64 -1.30
N HIS A 202 -6.32 -9.81 -1.99
CA HIS A 202 -4.97 -10.18 -2.43
C HIS A 202 -4.05 -10.51 -1.26
N VAL A 203 -4.21 -9.88 -0.09
CA VAL A 203 -3.40 -10.18 1.12
C VAL A 203 -3.64 -11.60 1.62
N ILE A 204 -4.89 -12.07 1.53
CA ILE A 204 -5.30 -13.41 1.94
C ILE A 204 -4.82 -14.43 0.92
N VAL A 205 -5.01 -14.16 -0.37
CA VAL A 205 -4.52 -15.02 -1.45
C VAL A 205 -3.00 -15.11 -1.42
N GLY A 206 -2.30 -13.99 -1.21
CA GLY A 206 -0.87 -13.91 -1.05
C GLY A 206 -0.37 -14.78 0.11
N LYS A 207 -1.04 -14.72 1.27
CA LYS A 207 -0.74 -15.60 2.40
C LYS A 207 -0.92 -17.08 2.08
N ILE A 208 -2.02 -17.46 1.43
CA ILE A 208 -2.26 -18.86 1.03
C ILE A 208 -1.14 -19.37 0.12
N ILE A 209 -0.71 -18.55 -0.84
CA ILE A 209 0.42 -18.89 -1.73
C ILE A 209 1.70 -19.01 -0.91
N ALA A 210 1.99 -18.05 -0.03
CA ALA A 210 3.17 -18.08 0.83
C ALA A 210 3.21 -19.34 1.70
N ASP A 211 2.12 -19.66 2.41
CA ASP A 211 2.02 -20.86 3.26
C ASP A 211 2.17 -22.18 2.47
N SER A 212 1.91 -22.16 1.16
CA SER A 212 2.09 -23.33 0.29
C SER A 212 3.54 -23.57 -0.13
N VAL A 213 4.46 -22.62 0.14
CA VAL A 213 5.89 -22.74 -0.16
C VAL A 213 6.59 -23.56 0.93
N PRO A 214 7.08 -24.78 0.63
CA PRO A 214 7.84 -25.57 1.59
C PRO A 214 9.10 -24.84 2.08
N GLY A 215 9.30 -24.81 3.39
CA GLY A 215 10.48 -24.23 4.02
C GLY A 215 10.45 -22.70 4.15
N ILE A 216 9.36 -22.03 3.79
CA ILE A 216 9.19 -20.61 4.09
C ILE A 216 8.98 -20.42 5.60
N TYR A 217 9.60 -19.39 6.19
CA TYR A 217 9.37 -19.09 7.60
C TYR A 217 7.94 -18.51 7.79
N PRO A 218 7.23 -18.89 8.87
CA PRO A 218 5.86 -18.39 9.13
C PRO A 218 5.77 -16.85 9.18
N GLU A 219 6.84 -16.17 9.59
CA GLU A 219 6.90 -14.71 9.62
C GLU A 219 6.79 -14.08 8.23
N VAL A 220 7.21 -14.79 7.17
CA VAL A 220 7.07 -14.30 5.80
C VAL A 220 5.60 -14.25 5.39
N SER A 221 4.85 -15.34 5.60
CA SER A 221 3.43 -15.37 5.24
C SER A 221 2.57 -14.50 6.14
N ARG A 222 2.99 -14.30 7.41
CA ARG A 222 2.43 -13.31 8.32
C ARG A 222 2.62 -11.90 7.78
N ALA A 223 3.83 -11.53 7.39
CA ALA A 223 4.12 -10.21 6.82
C ALA A 223 3.31 -9.94 5.54
N VAL A 224 3.12 -10.96 4.69
CA VAL A 224 2.31 -10.87 3.47
C VAL A 224 0.83 -10.60 3.79
N ILE A 225 0.24 -11.13 4.86
CA ILE A 225 -1.16 -10.79 5.19
C ILE A 225 -1.29 -9.46 5.95
N GLU A 226 -0.26 -9.08 6.71
CA GLU A 226 -0.26 -7.89 7.56
C GLU A 226 0.17 -6.61 6.84
N HIS A 227 0.65 -6.67 5.60
CA HIS A 227 1.27 -5.50 4.97
C HIS A 227 0.32 -4.32 4.68
N HIS A 228 -1.00 -4.52 4.82
CA HIS A 228 -2.01 -3.45 4.78
C HIS A 228 -2.67 -3.18 6.15
N GLU A 229 -2.18 -3.79 7.22
CA GLU A 229 -2.54 -3.47 8.60
C GLU A 229 -1.71 -2.30 9.13
N ASP A 230 -2.27 -1.55 10.09
CA ASP A 230 -1.58 -0.44 10.75
C ASP A 230 -1.73 -0.52 12.28
N CYS A 231 -0.90 0.20 13.01
CA CYS A 231 -0.84 0.11 14.48
C CYS A 231 -2.11 0.62 15.19
N PHE A 232 -3.02 1.27 14.46
CA PHE A 232 -4.29 1.78 14.97
C PHE A 232 -5.48 0.85 14.67
N GLY A 233 -5.27 -0.27 13.97
CA GLY A 233 -6.35 -1.18 13.59
C GLY A 233 -7.26 -0.64 12.51
N ALA A 234 -6.80 0.32 11.70
CA ALA A 234 -7.57 0.85 10.58
C ALA A 234 -7.29 0.15 9.24
N GLY A 235 -6.26 -0.70 9.23
CA GLY A 235 -5.93 -1.54 8.10
C GLY A 235 -6.81 -2.79 7.95
N TYR A 236 -6.40 -3.68 7.06
CA TYR A 236 -7.13 -4.88 6.68
C TYR A 236 -6.16 -6.05 6.44
N PRO A 237 -6.62 -7.32 6.52
CA PRO A 237 -8.00 -7.79 6.55
C PRO A 237 -8.61 -7.96 7.96
N PHE A 238 -7.80 -7.87 9.00
CA PHE A 238 -8.18 -8.19 10.38
C PHE A 238 -8.29 -6.97 11.28
N ALA A 239 -7.83 -5.78 10.89
CA ALA A 239 -7.82 -4.60 11.75
C ALA A 239 -7.03 -4.87 13.05
N LEU A 240 -5.75 -5.20 12.88
CA LEU A 240 -4.82 -5.52 13.97
C LEU A 240 -4.26 -4.26 14.61
N ASN A 241 -4.02 -4.27 15.92
CA ASN A 241 -3.34 -3.17 16.60
C ASN A 241 -1.82 -3.37 16.68
N GLU A 242 -1.10 -2.39 17.23
CA GLU A 242 0.37 -2.42 17.34
C GLU A 242 0.92 -3.69 18.02
N GLU A 243 0.28 -4.18 19.08
CA GLU A 243 0.72 -5.35 19.85
C GLU A 243 0.53 -6.66 19.08
N GLN A 244 -0.43 -6.68 18.16
CA GLN A 244 -0.76 -7.83 17.34
C GLN A 244 0.10 -7.94 16.07
N LEU A 245 0.69 -6.82 15.63
CA LEU A 245 1.44 -6.74 14.38
C LEU A 245 2.90 -7.15 14.52
N GLY A 246 3.38 -7.96 13.58
CA GLY A 246 4.80 -8.30 13.46
C GLY A 246 5.61 -7.13 12.89
N ASN A 247 6.87 -7.02 13.31
CA ASN A 247 7.80 -6.02 12.73
C ASN A 247 7.91 -6.13 11.19
N PRO A 248 7.98 -7.34 10.58
CA PRO A 248 7.97 -7.47 9.12
C PRO A 248 6.75 -6.83 8.45
N GLY A 249 5.54 -7.06 8.98
CA GLY A 249 4.30 -6.46 8.45
C GLY A 249 4.32 -4.93 8.54
N LYS A 250 4.74 -4.40 9.70
CA LYS A 250 4.91 -2.95 9.93
C LYS A 250 5.89 -2.31 8.95
N ILE A 251 7.04 -2.95 8.72
CA ILE A 251 8.08 -2.49 7.79
C ILE A 251 7.55 -2.47 6.35
N ILE A 252 6.89 -3.55 5.91
CA ILE A 252 6.36 -3.61 4.53
C ILE A 252 5.24 -2.58 4.35
N ASN A 253 4.34 -2.41 5.32
CA ASN A 253 3.29 -1.38 5.25
C ASN A 253 3.88 0.05 5.13
N MET A 254 4.98 0.34 5.83
CA MET A 254 5.71 1.61 5.66
C MET A 254 6.23 1.77 4.24
N THR A 255 6.88 0.74 3.68
CA THR A 255 7.43 0.83 2.31
C THR A 255 6.36 0.90 1.23
N ASP A 256 5.24 0.19 1.41
CA ASP A 256 4.08 0.25 0.53
C ASP A 256 3.45 1.65 0.53
N SER A 257 3.28 2.23 1.71
CA SER A 257 2.77 3.60 1.88
C SER A 257 3.67 4.63 1.19
N ILE A 258 4.98 4.53 1.38
CA ILE A 258 5.97 5.39 0.70
C ILE A 258 5.88 5.22 -0.81
N HIS A 259 5.82 3.99 -1.33
CA HIS A 259 5.68 3.74 -2.76
C HIS A 259 4.39 4.37 -3.31
N SER A 260 3.27 4.19 -2.62
CA SER A 260 1.96 4.74 -2.97
C SER A 260 1.99 6.26 -3.08
N ILE A 261 2.59 6.94 -2.09
CA ILE A 261 2.75 8.40 -2.09
C ILE A 261 3.64 8.85 -3.26
N ARG A 262 4.76 8.15 -3.52
CA ARG A 262 5.65 8.49 -4.64
C ARG A 262 4.94 8.39 -5.99
N VAL A 263 4.20 7.30 -6.22
CA VAL A 263 3.51 7.08 -7.50
C VAL A 263 2.36 8.08 -7.69
N LYS A 264 1.56 8.34 -6.65
CA LYS A 264 0.35 9.18 -6.76
C LYS A 264 0.67 10.68 -6.70
N SER A 265 1.60 11.08 -5.85
CA SER A 265 1.84 12.49 -5.52
C SER A 265 3.13 13.04 -6.13
N PHE A 266 4.16 12.21 -6.34
CA PHE A 266 5.51 12.69 -6.71
C PHE A 266 5.84 12.54 -8.19
N ARG A 267 5.26 11.53 -8.86
CA ARG A 267 5.58 11.17 -10.26
C ARG A 267 5.48 12.34 -11.26
N ASN A 268 4.58 13.29 -11.02
CA ASN A 268 4.35 14.44 -11.91
C ASN A 268 4.89 15.78 -11.36
N SER A 269 5.65 15.77 -10.26
CA SER A 269 5.98 17.01 -9.52
C SER A 269 7.47 17.21 -9.22
N GLN A 270 8.37 16.50 -9.91
CA GLN A 270 9.84 16.51 -9.68
C GLN A 270 10.25 16.24 -8.21
N ARG A 271 9.33 15.72 -7.39
CA ARG A 271 9.55 15.43 -5.97
C ARG A 271 10.43 14.20 -5.78
N THR A 272 11.15 14.19 -4.67
CA THR A 272 12.10 13.15 -4.28
C THR A 272 11.60 12.40 -3.05
N LEU A 273 12.28 11.32 -2.68
CA LEU A 273 12.07 10.65 -1.41
C LEU A 273 12.37 11.57 -0.21
N GLY A 274 13.13 12.65 -0.39
CA GLY A 274 13.33 13.67 0.65
C GLY A 274 12.05 14.43 1.01
N ASP A 275 11.10 14.53 0.08
CA ASP A 275 9.80 15.19 0.25
C ASP A 275 8.78 14.31 0.99
N ILE A 276 9.14 13.08 1.39
CA ILE A 276 8.26 12.21 2.17
C ILE A 276 8.21 12.59 3.65
N LYS A 277 9.18 13.38 4.14
CA LYS A 277 9.32 13.72 5.57
C LYS A 277 8.03 14.27 6.19
N PRO A 278 7.29 15.20 5.56
CA PRO A 278 6.06 15.74 6.16
C PRO A 278 4.99 14.66 6.34
N TYR A 279 4.87 13.75 5.36
CA TYR A 279 3.98 12.59 5.44
C TYR A 279 4.32 11.67 6.62
N LEU A 280 5.61 11.40 6.82
CA LEU A 280 6.08 10.56 7.93
C LEU A 280 5.89 11.26 9.28
N GLN A 281 6.14 12.56 9.36
CA GLN A 281 6.00 13.35 10.60
C GLN A 281 4.55 13.47 11.06
N LEU A 282 3.58 13.46 10.15
CA LEU A 282 2.15 13.38 10.48
C LEU A 282 1.72 12.00 10.99
N ASN A 283 2.51 10.95 10.69
CA ASN A 283 2.16 9.55 10.94
C ASN A 283 3.28 8.78 11.66
N PRO A 284 3.85 9.28 12.78
CA PRO A 284 5.04 8.69 13.39
C PRO A 284 4.80 7.31 14.00
N THR A 285 3.55 6.96 14.28
CA THR A 285 3.18 5.71 14.96
C THR A 285 2.31 4.78 14.12
N THR A 286 1.83 5.19 12.94
CA THR A 286 0.97 4.38 12.07
C THR A 286 1.61 3.04 11.72
N ASN A 287 2.92 3.03 11.49
CA ASN A 287 3.72 1.84 11.18
C ASN A 287 4.57 1.34 12.35
N GLY A 288 4.32 1.83 13.56
CA GLY A 288 5.19 1.63 14.70
C GLY A 288 6.35 2.60 14.73
N TYR A 289 6.62 3.14 15.91
CA TYR A 289 7.56 4.25 16.09
C TYR A 289 9.00 3.90 15.68
N GLU A 290 9.45 2.66 15.92
CA GLU A 290 10.80 2.23 15.53
C GLU A 290 10.99 2.17 14.01
N VAL A 291 9.96 1.75 13.28
CA VAL A 291 9.98 1.73 11.80
C VAL A 291 10.04 3.16 11.26
N TYR A 292 9.26 4.07 11.84
CA TYR A 292 9.32 5.49 11.53
C TYR A 292 10.73 6.07 11.79
N ARG A 293 11.31 5.82 12.96
CA ARG A 293 12.65 6.33 13.32
C ARG A 293 13.72 5.82 12.36
N ALA A 294 13.71 4.53 12.04
CA ALA A 294 14.63 3.93 11.08
C ALA A 294 14.49 4.57 9.68
N THR A 295 13.26 4.74 9.21
CA THR A 295 12.97 5.38 7.91
C THR A 295 13.47 6.82 7.87
N MET A 296 13.19 7.62 8.90
CA MET A 296 13.69 9.00 9.01
C MET A 296 15.21 9.06 9.09
N SER A 297 15.85 8.11 9.77
CA SER A 297 17.31 7.98 9.83
C SER A 297 17.91 7.73 8.44
N ILE A 298 17.32 6.83 7.65
CA ILE A 298 17.73 6.56 6.26
C ILE A 298 17.65 7.82 5.42
N ILE A 299 16.49 8.52 5.46
CA ILE A 299 16.30 9.76 4.71
C ILE A 299 17.34 10.80 5.13
N LYS A 300 17.59 10.97 6.43
CA LYS A 300 18.61 11.90 6.93
C LYS A 300 20.03 11.54 6.46
N LYS A 301 20.42 10.27 6.57
CA LYS A 301 21.75 9.76 6.16
C LYS A 301 21.96 9.86 4.65
N SER A 302 20.91 9.77 3.85
CA SER A 302 21.00 9.94 2.39
C SER A 302 21.41 11.35 1.96
N GLY A 303 21.22 12.34 2.85
CA GLY A 303 21.43 13.75 2.53
C GLY A 303 20.43 14.30 1.52
N LEU A 304 19.37 13.56 1.17
CA LEU A 304 18.30 14.03 0.32
C LEU A 304 17.64 15.27 0.92
N GLN A 305 17.62 16.33 0.12
CA GLN A 305 16.91 17.55 0.44
C GLN A 305 15.56 17.54 -0.27
N PRO A 306 14.51 18.13 0.32
CA PRO A 306 13.27 18.41 -0.38
C PRO A 306 13.52 19.24 -1.64
N VAL A 307 12.55 19.23 -2.56
CA VAL A 307 12.63 20.07 -3.76
C VAL A 307 12.74 21.53 -3.35
N ARG A 308 13.73 22.22 -3.94
CA ARG A 308 13.85 23.67 -3.83
C ARG A 308 12.91 24.35 -4.81
N LEU A 309 11.94 25.08 -4.29
CA LEU A 309 11.06 25.92 -5.09
C LEU A 309 11.74 27.26 -5.40
N ARG A 310 11.51 27.78 -6.61
CA ARG A 310 11.88 29.15 -6.99
C ARG A 310 10.62 29.99 -7.07
N ALA A 311 10.74 31.29 -6.75
CA ALA A 311 9.61 32.21 -6.79
C ALA A 311 8.92 32.25 -8.16
N ASP A 312 9.69 32.13 -9.25
CA ASP A 312 9.19 32.13 -10.62
C ASP A 312 8.37 30.86 -10.97
N ASP A 313 8.60 29.75 -10.25
CA ASP A 313 7.88 28.48 -10.45
C ASP A 313 6.58 28.42 -9.62
N CYS A 314 6.39 29.36 -8.68
CA CYS A 314 5.24 29.40 -7.79
C CYS A 314 4.12 30.32 -8.32
N PRO A 315 2.84 29.96 -8.15
CA PRO A 315 1.73 30.85 -8.44
C PRO A 315 1.83 32.14 -7.61
N LYS A 316 1.47 33.30 -8.18
CA LYS A 316 1.54 34.60 -7.48
C LYS A 316 0.78 34.61 -6.14
N ASP A 317 -0.33 33.90 -6.06
CA ASP A 317 -1.16 33.77 -4.85
C ASP A 317 -0.79 32.54 -3.97
N TYR A 318 0.42 31.98 -4.06
CA TYR A 318 0.77 30.71 -3.39
C TYR A 318 0.51 30.74 -1.88
N ALA A 319 1.08 31.70 -1.15
CA ALA A 319 0.88 31.84 0.31
C ALA A 319 -0.59 32.07 0.67
N LYS A 320 -1.30 32.87 -0.13
CA LYS A 320 -2.74 33.13 0.04
C LYS A 320 -3.57 31.87 -0.15
N ASN A 321 -3.22 31.02 -1.12
CA ASN A 321 -3.90 29.75 -1.36
C ASN A 321 -3.64 28.76 -0.23
N LEU A 322 -2.41 28.69 0.31
CA LEU A 322 -2.11 27.90 1.50
C LEU A 322 -2.97 28.36 2.70
N GLY A 323 -3.09 29.67 2.92
CA GLY A 323 -3.94 30.23 3.97
C GLY A 323 -5.40 29.77 3.86
N LYS A 324 -5.99 29.84 2.65
CA LYS A 324 -7.36 29.34 2.41
C LYS A 324 -7.50 27.84 2.70
N GLN A 325 -6.49 27.04 2.33
CA GLN A 325 -6.52 25.59 2.59
C GLN A 325 -6.44 25.29 4.09
N ILE A 326 -5.66 26.05 4.85
CA ILE A 326 -5.59 25.95 6.32
C ILE A 326 -6.94 26.30 6.96
N ASP A 327 -7.62 27.35 6.47
CA ASP A 327 -8.97 27.69 6.95
C ASP A 327 -9.97 26.55 6.68
N ILE A 328 -9.90 25.93 5.51
CA ILE A 328 -10.71 24.75 5.16
C ILE A 328 -10.40 23.55 6.07
N LEU A 329 -9.13 23.31 6.40
CA LEU A 329 -8.77 22.27 7.37
C LEU A 329 -9.28 22.56 8.78
N ARG A 330 -9.33 23.84 9.18
CA ARG A 330 -9.90 24.26 10.46
C ARG A 330 -11.40 23.96 10.52
N GLU A 331 -12.14 24.23 9.46
CA GLU A 331 -13.55 23.87 9.35
C GLU A 331 -13.75 22.35 9.34
N ALA A 332 -12.94 21.63 8.55
CA ALA A 332 -13.00 20.16 8.51
C ALA A 332 -12.70 19.53 9.88
N LYS A 333 -11.81 20.13 10.68
CA LYS A 333 -11.52 19.68 12.03
C LYS A 333 -12.76 19.72 12.94
N GLN A 334 -13.54 20.79 12.86
CA GLN A 334 -14.77 20.92 13.65
C GLN A 334 -15.75 19.80 13.32
N ALA A 335 -15.95 19.51 12.03
CA ALA A 335 -16.80 18.39 11.62
C ALA A 335 -16.23 17.02 12.06
N LEU A 336 -14.90 16.85 12.12
CA LEU A 336 -14.28 15.63 12.68
C LEU A 336 -14.45 15.51 14.19
N ASP A 337 -14.46 16.62 14.93
CA ASP A 337 -14.76 16.65 16.36
C ASP A 337 -16.19 16.07 16.58
N ASP A 338 -17.18 16.56 15.83
CA ASP A 338 -18.57 16.09 15.88
C ASP A 338 -18.69 14.59 15.52
N ILE A 339 -18.03 14.15 14.44
CA ILE A 339 -18.01 12.73 14.04
C ILE A 339 -17.45 11.86 15.16
N HIS A 340 -16.35 12.30 15.79
CA HIS A 340 -15.71 11.52 16.83
C HIS A 340 -16.61 11.35 18.07
N GLU A 341 -17.26 12.42 18.53
CA GLU A 341 -18.18 12.36 19.67
C GLU A 341 -19.35 11.40 19.39
N ASN A 342 -19.98 11.51 18.21
CA ASN A 342 -21.06 10.62 17.79
C ASN A 342 -20.61 9.16 17.67
N LEU A 343 -19.40 8.89 17.18
CA LEU A 343 -18.85 7.53 17.10
C LEU A 343 -18.61 6.90 18.47
N LEU A 344 -18.18 7.68 19.46
CA LEU A 344 -18.01 7.20 20.83
C LEU A 344 -19.35 6.80 21.45
N GLU A 345 -20.40 7.62 21.28
CA GLU A 345 -21.74 7.30 21.77
C GLU A 345 -22.32 6.06 21.09
N LEU A 346 -22.14 5.92 19.77
CA LEU A 346 -22.64 4.78 19.01
C LEU A 346 -21.95 3.47 19.43
N LYS A 347 -20.64 3.51 19.71
CA LYS A 347 -19.86 2.34 20.12
C LYS A 347 -20.38 1.71 21.41
N GLU A 348 -20.94 2.50 22.34
CA GLU A 348 -21.51 1.97 23.59
C GLU A 348 -22.81 1.18 23.38
N ARG A 349 -23.41 1.23 22.18
CA ARG A 349 -24.78 0.73 21.91
C ARG A 349 -24.87 -0.42 20.90
N ILE A 350 -23.76 -0.83 20.28
CA ILE A 350 -23.72 -1.80 19.16
C ILE A 350 -23.02 -3.13 19.52
N ASP A 351 -23.27 -4.17 18.71
CA ASP A 351 -22.66 -5.50 18.87
C ASP A 351 -21.13 -5.48 18.62
N GLN A 352 -20.43 -6.50 19.14
CA GLN A 352 -18.97 -6.59 19.18
C GLN A 352 -18.28 -6.53 17.80
N GLN A 353 -18.93 -7.01 16.73
CA GLN A 353 -18.36 -7.02 15.40
C GLN A 353 -18.42 -5.65 14.72
N ASP A 354 -19.58 -4.98 14.74
CA ASP A 354 -19.72 -3.58 14.28
C ASP A 354 -18.87 -2.63 15.13
N ALA A 355 -18.72 -2.94 16.43
CA ALA A 355 -17.85 -2.20 17.33
C ALA A 355 -16.39 -2.18 16.85
N LYS A 356 -15.91 -3.19 16.11
CA LYS A 356 -14.52 -3.23 15.64
C LYS A 356 -14.26 -2.24 14.50
N GLN A 357 -15.11 -2.23 13.48
CA GLN A 357 -14.96 -1.29 12.34
C GLN A 357 -15.20 0.15 12.79
N LEU A 358 -16.22 0.40 13.62
CA LEU A 358 -16.43 1.74 14.17
C LEU A 358 -15.33 2.17 15.13
N SER A 359 -14.74 1.25 15.91
CA SER A 359 -13.55 1.57 16.70
C SER A 359 -12.36 1.97 15.84
N ALA A 360 -12.17 1.32 14.69
CA ALA A 360 -11.12 1.67 13.75
C ALA A 360 -11.35 3.08 13.17
N ILE A 361 -12.56 3.39 12.71
CA ILE A 361 -12.92 4.73 12.22
C ILE A 361 -12.71 5.76 13.34
N ALA A 362 -13.19 5.50 14.56
CA ALA A 362 -13.02 6.40 15.70
C ALA A 362 -11.55 6.64 16.06
N ALA A 363 -10.71 5.60 16.00
CA ALA A 363 -9.27 5.71 16.25
C ALA A 363 -8.56 6.55 15.18
N VAL A 364 -8.90 6.37 13.90
CA VAL A 364 -8.38 7.20 12.80
C VAL A 364 -8.82 8.65 12.95
N THR A 365 -10.10 8.90 13.21
CA THR A 365 -10.63 10.24 13.42
C THR A 365 -9.93 10.92 14.59
N CYS A 366 -9.77 10.22 15.72
CA CYS A 366 -9.03 10.73 16.89
C CYS A 366 -7.59 11.11 16.52
N ARG A 367 -6.87 10.21 15.83
CA ARG A 367 -5.49 10.46 15.38
C ARG A 367 -5.41 11.70 14.50
N ILE A 368 -6.26 11.83 13.48
CA ILE A 368 -6.24 12.98 12.57
C ILE A 368 -6.47 14.28 13.34
N ARG A 369 -7.42 14.29 14.28
CA ARG A 369 -7.70 15.45 15.14
C ARG A 369 -6.48 15.84 15.97
N SER A 370 -5.88 14.88 16.68
CA SER A 370 -4.65 15.10 17.45
C SER A 370 -3.51 15.61 16.57
N THR A 371 -3.30 15.01 15.40
CA THR A 371 -2.28 15.46 14.45
C THR A 371 -2.54 16.91 13.98
N LEU A 372 -3.78 17.29 13.72
CA LEU A 372 -4.14 18.67 13.36
C LEU A 372 -3.81 19.66 14.49
N ASP A 373 -4.10 19.29 15.74
CA ASP A 373 -3.80 20.12 16.92
C ASP A 373 -2.28 20.23 17.18
N GLU A 374 -1.55 19.12 17.07
CA GLU A 374 -0.12 19.03 17.40
C GLU A 374 0.80 19.54 16.29
N SER A 375 0.35 19.53 15.02
CA SER A 375 1.15 19.98 13.87
C SER A 375 1.52 21.46 13.90
N GLY A 376 0.80 22.27 14.70
CA GLY A 376 0.91 23.73 14.69
C GLY A 376 0.33 24.39 13.42
N LEU A 377 -0.12 23.61 12.44
CA LEU A 377 -0.62 24.09 11.14
C LEU A 377 -1.80 25.06 11.28
N LEU A 378 -2.68 24.79 12.25
CA LEU A 378 -3.88 25.60 12.51
C LEU A 378 -3.63 26.78 13.46
N SER A 379 -2.37 27.08 13.79
CA SER A 379 -2.00 28.19 14.66
C SER A 379 -2.32 29.56 14.02
N SER A 380 -2.58 30.57 14.86
CA SER A 380 -2.82 31.93 14.38
C SER A 380 -1.54 32.58 13.85
N GLU A 381 -0.37 32.11 14.31
CA GLU A 381 0.96 32.53 13.89
C GLU A 381 1.22 32.19 12.42
N ILE A 382 0.93 30.95 11.99
CA ILE A 382 1.08 30.54 10.58
C ILE A 382 0.11 31.34 9.70
N ALA A 383 -1.14 31.53 10.14
CA ALA A 383 -2.12 32.32 9.40
C ALA A 383 -1.66 33.78 9.21
N ALA A 384 -1.14 34.41 10.28
CA ALA A 384 -0.61 35.76 10.23
C ALA A 384 0.63 35.86 9.33
N TRP A 385 1.51 34.85 9.36
CA TRP A 385 2.70 34.79 8.52
C TRP A 385 2.36 34.66 7.03
N LEU A 386 1.48 33.72 6.66
CA LEU A 386 1.01 33.58 5.28
C LEU A 386 0.30 34.83 4.77
N CYS A 387 -0.41 35.56 5.65
CA CYS A 387 -1.04 36.83 5.30
C CYS A 387 -0.05 37.98 5.04
N LYS A 388 1.17 37.90 5.58
CA LYS A 388 2.22 38.90 5.39
C LYS A 388 2.95 38.71 4.07
N GLU A 389 3.21 37.46 3.68
CA GLU A 389 3.97 37.08 2.47
C GLU A 389 3.08 37.01 1.21
N ARG A 390 2.24 38.04 0.96
CA ARG A 390 1.26 38.03 -0.15
C ARG A 390 1.88 38.18 -1.54
N GLU A 391 3.07 38.78 -1.63
CA GLU A 391 3.79 38.96 -2.89
C GLU A 391 5.09 38.16 -2.82
N LEU A 392 5.22 37.15 -3.69
CA LEU A 392 6.41 36.28 -3.71
C LEU A 392 7.69 36.98 -4.22
N SER A 393 7.61 38.24 -4.66
CA SER A 393 8.74 38.98 -5.19
C SER A 393 9.75 39.28 -4.08
N GLY A 394 10.92 38.63 -4.14
CA GLY A 394 11.99 38.80 -3.15
C GLY A 394 11.89 37.87 -1.92
N VAL A 395 10.97 36.89 -1.94
CA VAL A 395 10.90 35.84 -0.91
C VAL A 395 12.09 34.89 -1.06
N ASP A 396 12.77 34.60 0.04
CA ASP A 396 13.92 33.70 0.09
C ASP A 396 13.52 32.25 -0.22
N GLU A 397 14.42 31.50 -0.86
CA GLU A 397 14.25 30.06 -1.15
C GLU A 397 13.95 29.25 0.12
N GLN A 398 14.47 29.66 1.28
CA GLN A 398 14.16 29.01 2.54
C GLN A 398 12.67 29.10 2.90
N VAL A 399 12.08 30.29 2.76
CA VAL A 399 10.64 30.52 3.03
C VAL A 399 9.78 29.74 2.05
N LEU A 400 10.17 29.67 0.78
CA LEU A 400 9.48 28.85 -0.22
C LEU A 400 9.57 27.36 0.11
N GLY A 401 10.68 26.91 0.72
CA GLY A 401 10.83 25.56 1.25
C GLY A 401 9.82 25.25 2.36
N GLU A 402 9.60 26.18 3.28
CA GLU A 402 8.60 26.06 4.35
C GLU A 402 7.16 26.04 3.79
N PHE A 403 6.87 26.85 2.76
CA PHE A 403 5.58 26.79 2.05
C PHE A 403 5.35 25.42 1.38
N ASN A 404 6.37 24.85 0.75
CA ASN A 404 6.30 23.52 0.16
C ASN A 404 6.00 22.45 1.20
N GLU A 405 6.65 22.53 2.38
CA GLU A 405 6.40 21.61 3.50
C GLU A 405 4.96 21.71 3.98
N ILE A 406 4.44 22.93 4.19
CA ILE A 406 3.04 23.17 4.57
C ILE A 406 2.07 22.61 3.52
N GLU A 407 2.34 22.83 2.23
CA GLU A 407 1.52 22.29 1.14
C GLU A 407 1.43 20.75 1.21
N LEU A 408 2.56 20.08 1.49
CA LEU A 408 2.60 18.63 1.62
C LEU A 408 1.82 18.14 2.85
N LEU A 409 1.95 18.83 4.00
CA LEU A 409 1.18 18.54 5.21
C LEU A 409 -0.33 18.67 4.94
N ILE A 410 -0.76 19.75 4.29
CA ILE A 410 -2.17 19.98 3.93
C ILE A 410 -2.69 18.89 3.01
N LYS A 411 -1.91 18.50 1.98
CA LYS A 411 -2.29 17.46 1.04
C LYS A 411 -2.49 16.11 1.73
N GLU A 412 -1.59 15.76 2.64
CA GLU A 412 -1.70 14.51 3.41
C GLU A 412 -2.90 14.53 4.34
N LEU A 413 -3.06 15.59 5.15
CA LEU A 413 -4.22 15.73 6.05
C LEU A 413 -5.54 15.68 5.29
N THR A 414 -5.64 16.39 4.17
CA THR A 414 -6.82 16.37 3.29
C THR A 414 -7.10 14.95 2.78
N TRP A 415 -6.05 14.22 2.38
CA TRP A 415 -6.19 12.83 1.94
C TRP A 415 -6.69 11.92 3.08
N GLN A 416 -6.14 12.06 4.29
CA GLN A 416 -6.56 11.28 5.46
C GLN A 416 -8.02 11.52 5.82
N ILE A 417 -8.47 12.78 5.84
CA ILE A 417 -9.85 13.13 6.14
C ILE A 417 -10.81 12.54 5.09
N ARG A 418 -10.46 12.67 3.79
CA ARG A 418 -11.23 12.04 2.71
C ARG A 418 -11.24 10.51 2.83
N ASN A 419 -10.16 9.90 3.32
CA ASN A 419 -10.11 8.47 3.56
C ASN A 419 -11.05 8.05 4.69
N THR A 420 -11.12 8.80 5.79
CA THR A 420 -12.08 8.57 6.89
C THR A 420 -13.52 8.62 6.39
N VAL A 421 -13.86 9.60 5.55
CA VAL A 421 -15.18 9.68 4.90
C VAL A 421 -15.49 8.42 4.08
N ARG A 422 -14.52 7.91 3.30
CA ARG A 422 -14.70 6.68 2.53
C ARG A 422 -14.85 5.44 3.42
N MET A 423 -14.11 5.37 4.53
CA MET A 423 -14.25 4.28 5.49
C MET A 423 -15.66 4.25 6.09
N PHE A 424 -16.22 5.41 6.41
CA PHE A 424 -17.59 5.50 6.89
C PHE A 424 -18.62 5.09 5.83
N HIS A 425 -18.51 5.59 4.59
CA HIS A 425 -19.41 5.16 3.50
C HIS A 425 -19.35 3.64 3.28
N SER A 426 -18.16 3.06 3.29
CA SER A 426 -17.99 1.60 3.20
C SER A 426 -18.58 0.86 4.40
N TYR A 427 -18.57 1.47 5.58
CA TYR A 427 -19.27 0.94 6.74
C TYR A 427 -20.78 0.98 6.49
N ASN A 428 -21.35 2.14 6.16
CA ASN A 428 -22.80 2.33 5.99
C ASN A 428 -23.41 1.39 4.93
N ASP A 429 -22.73 1.19 3.80
CA ASP A 429 -23.18 0.31 2.71
C ASP A 429 -23.27 -1.19 3.10
N SER A 430 -22.69 -1.59 4.24
CA SER A 430 -22.57 -3.00 4.62
C SER A 430 -23.76 -3.59 5.38
N ASP A 431 -24.67 -2.78 5.96
CA ASP A 431 -25.85 -3.31 6.67
C ASP A 431 -26.99 -2.28 6.81
N ALA A 432 -28.20 -2.66 6.39
CA ALA A 432 -29.41 -1.84 6.36
C ALA A 432 -30.22 -1.82 7.67
N THR A 433 -29.76 -2.49 8.73
CA THR A 433 -30.52 -2.66 9.99
C THR A 433 -30.04 -1.76 11.16
N ARG A 434 -29.20 -0.76 10.87
CA ARG A 434 -28.51 0.03 11.89
C ARG A 434 -29.33 1.21 12.42
N ASP A 435 -28.95 1.69 13.62
CA ASP A 435 -29.63 2.77 14.35
C ASP A 435 -29.64 4.08 13.54
N ALA A 436 -30.73 4.28 12.79
CA ALA A 436 -30.82 5.29 11.74
C ALA A 436 -30.64 6.73 12.24
N MET A 437 -31.05 7.03 13.48
CA MET A 437 -30.98 8.39 14.03
C MET A 437 -29.55 8.83 14.37
N MET A 438 -28.68 7.95 14.87
CA MET A 438 -27.29 8.32 15.18
C MET A 438 -26.41 8.34 13.93
N LEU A 439 -26.69 7.46 12.95
CA LEU A 439 -26.02 7.51 11.66
C LEU A 439 -26.36 8.80 10.90
N GLU A 440 -27.59 9.32 11.02
CA GLU A 440 -27.99 10.59 10.39
C GLU A 440 -27.10 11.78 10.83
N HIS A 441 -26.70 11.84 12.11
CA HIS A 441 -25.81 12.89 12.60
C HIS A 441 -24.39 12.75 12.06
N ILE A 442 -23.87 11.52 11.99
CA ILE A 442 -22.54 11.27 11.41
C ILE A 442 -22.56 11.53 9.89
N GLU A 443 -23.63 11.15 9.20
CA GLU A 443 -23.85 11.42 7.78
C GLU A 443 -23.88 12.92 7.50
N ALA A 444 -24.61 13.71 8.30
CA ALA A 444 -24.64 15.17 8.17
C ALA A 444 -23.25 15.80 8.33
N SER A 445 -22.46 15.37 9.31
CA SER A 445 -21.07 15.84 9.46
C SER A 445 -20.17 15.40 8.29
N ILE A 446 -20.42 14.24 7.71
CA ILE A 446 -19.67 13.74 6.54
C ILE A 446 -20.02 14.52 5.27
N GLU A 447 -21.31 14.80 5.04
CA GLU A 447 -21.76 15.68 3.96
C GLU A 447 -21.15 17.07 4.12
N SER A 448 -21.11 17.59 5.35
CA SER A 448 -20.42 18.85 5.65
C SER A 448 -18.94 18.80 5.27
N ILE A 449 -18.20 17.72 5.59
CA ILE A 449 -16.80 17.57 5.16
C ILE A 449 -16.66 17.56 3.63
N GLN A 450 -17.59 16.92 2.92
CA GLN A 450 -17.58 16.90 1.45
C GLN A 450 -17.78 18.31 0.89
N GLU A 451 -18.80 19.04 1.36
CA GLU A 451 -19.04 20.43 0.98
C GLU A 451 -17.84 21.34 1.31
N ILE A 452 -17.25 21.15 2.49
CA ILE A 452 -16.06 21.88 2.96
C ILE A 452 -14.92 21.73 1.94
N PHE A 453 -14.68 20.50 1.46
CA PHE A 453 -13.61 20.22 0.51
C PHE A 453 -13.94 20.50 -0.95
N ASP A 454 -15.21 20.54 -1.35
CA ASP A 454 -15.60 20.94 -2.70
C ASP A 454 -15.26 22.42 -2.97
N ARG A 455 -15.12 23.24 -1.90
CA ARG A 455 -14.59 24.61 -1.99
C ARG A 455 -13.11 24.69 -2.39
N LEU A 456 -12.36 23.59 -2.36
CA LEU A 456 -10.95 23.57 -2.76
C LEU A 456 -10.74 23.60 -4.29
N GLY A 457 -11.79 23.35 -5.08
CA GLY A 457 -11.72 23.29 -6.54
C GLY A 457 -11.21 21.96 -7.07
#